data_AF-A0A537Z0R7-F1
#
_entry.id   AF-A0A537Z0R7-F1
#
_cell.length_a   1.000
_cell.length_b   1.000
_cell.length_c   1.000
_cell.angle_alpha   90.00
_cell.angle_beta   90.00
_cell.angle_gamma   90.00
#
_symmetry.space_group_name_H-M   'P 1'
#
loop_
_entity.id
_entity.type
_entity.pdbx_description
1 polymer ?
#
loop_
_entity_poly.entity_id
_entity_poly.type
_entity_poly.pdbx_seq_one_letter_code
_entity_poly.pdbx_strand_id
1 'polypeptide(L)'
;MIVVMLSVAIINEVLERRRRQRWSILAQYVMLELVRNARLIWTGVLEHAGLLAPDGARPESVDANGPLVRDTPGLTAALRQVVVDDVRLRGLHEEIAVLAAHSDEVLGRWAAVMLNADAYAEVVDRHVELASDIGWLNGLLDNSDPPDDSRRRRRAQSSPAVQIEGGIAGEQLADRVVVIAQLAEELDRGTLELALRIVPVAWWRARLGTADSQEAARGRASAGVQSSATFPKPFAE
;
A
#
# COMPACT_ATOMS: atom_id res chain seq x y z
N MET A 1 21.83 45.10 19.60
CA MET A 1 22.23 44.11 18.59
C MET A 1 21.91 42.66 18.99
N ILE A 2 22.17 42.24 20.24
CA ILE A 2 21.93 40.85 20.71
C ILE A 2 20.44 40.44 20.63
N VAL A 3 19.51 41.31 21.03
CA VAL A 3 18.06 41.01 21.01
C VAL A 3 17.53 40.76 19.60
N VAL A 4 18.02 41.49 18.60
CA VAL A 4 17.58 41.33 17.20
C VAL A 4 18.08 40.00 16.62
N MET A 5 19.33 39.62 16.88
CA MET A 5 19.89 38.34 16.44
C MET A 5 19.20 37.13 17.09
N LEU A 6 18.85 37.23 18.38
CA LEU A 6 18.11 36.18 19.09
C LEU A 6 16.70 36.00 18.50
N SER A 7 16.00 37.09 18.20
CA SER A 7 14.68 37.04 17.57
C SER A 7 14.71 36.42 16.17
N VAL A 8 15.72 36.76 15.37
CA VAL A 8 15.92 36.16 14.04
C VAL A 8 16.21 34.67 14.15
N ALA A 9 17.06 34.24 15.08
CA ALA A 9 17.36 32.83 15.29
C ALA A 9 16.12 32.03 15.72
N ILE A 10 15.29 32.57 16.61
CA ILE A 10 14.05 31.93 17.05
C ILE A 10 13.04 31.84 15.91
N ILE A 11 12.85 32.91 15.12
CA ILE A 11 11.95 32.90 13.96
C ILE A 11 12.43 31.89 12.93
N ASN A 12 13.72 31.86 12.64
CA ASN A 12 14.30 30.91 11.69
C ASN A 12 14.08 29.46 12.17
N GLU A 13 14.35 29.18 13.44
CA GLU A 13 14.12 27.86 14.03
C GLU A 13 12.63 27.46 13.98
N VAL A 14 11.71 28.38 14.26
CA VAL A 14 10.25 28.10 14.18
C VAL A 14 9.80 27.83 12.74
N LEU A 15 10.31 28.59 11.77
CA LEU A 15 10.02 28.38 10.34
C LEU A 15 10.62 27.06 9.84
N GLU A 16 11.86 26.76 10.21
CA GLU A 16 12.55 25.51 9.91
C GLU A 16 11.77 24.32 10.50
N ARG A 17 11.29 24.45 11.74
CA ARG A 17 10.51 23.40 12.43
C ARG A 17 9.14 23.18 11.80
N ARG A 18 8.44 24.27 11.43
CA ARG A 18 7.17 24.18 10.68
C ARG A 18 7.37 23.57 9.29
N ARG A 19 8.45 23.96 8.61
CA ARG A 19 8.82 23.40 7.31
C ARG A 19 9.06 21.90 7.47
N ARG A 20 9.95 21.48 8.38
CA ARG A 20 10.21 20.06 8.69
C ARG A 20 8.93 19.29 9.02
N GLN A 21 8.00 19.87 9.81
CA GLN A 21 6.71 19.25 10.10
C GLN A 21 5.82 19.10 8.87
N ARG A 22 5.68 20.12 8.02
CA ARG A 22 4.91 20.01 6.76
C ARG A 22 5.50 18.97 5.83
N TRP A 23 6.83 18.91 5.72
CA TRP A 23 7.52 17.90 4.93
C TRP A 23 7.34 16.49 5.51
N SER A 24 7.29 16.32 6.83
CA SER A 24 7.04 15.01 7.45
C SER A 24 5.63 14.47 7.18
N ILE A 25 4.61 15.32 7.19
CA ILE A 25 3.23 14.92 6.88
C ILE A 25 3.11 14.52 5.41
N LEU A 26 3.72 15.31 4.51
CA LEU A 26 3.73 15.01 3.09
C LEU A 26 4.48 13.70 2.80
N ALA A 27 5.65 13.50 3.40
CA ALA A 27 6.41 12.27 3.25
C ALA A 27 5.63 11.05 3.73
N GLN A 28 4.98 11.15 4.91
CA GLN A 28 4.12 10.06 5.39
C GLN A 28 2.95 9.80 4.44
N TYR A 29 2.30 10.85 3.92
CA TYR A 29 1.21 10.69 2.97
C TYR A 29 1.66 9.94 1.71
N VAL A 30 2.80 10.33 1.12
CA VAL A 30 3.37 9.64 -0.05
C VAL A 30 3.67 8.18 0.27
N MET A 31 4.28 7.90 1.42
CA MET A 31 4.52 6.51 1.83
C MET A 31 3.23 5.69 1.97
N LEU A 32 2.16 6.28 2.48
CA LEU A 32 0.87 5.59 2.59
C LEU A 32 0.23 5.32 1.22
N GLU A 33 0.42 6.21 0.23
CA GLU A 33 -0.01 5.97 -1.16
C GLU A 33 0.81 4.83 -1.79
N LEU A 34 2.12 4.79 -1.54
CA LEU A 34 2.99 3.69 -1.99
C LEU A 34 2.61 2.35 -1.34
N VAL A 35 2.32 2.36 -0.04
CA VAL A 35 1.77 1.21 0.70
C VAL A 35 0.48 0.72 0.07
N ARG A 36 -0.46 1.65 -0.23
CA ARG A 36 -1.72 1.32 -0.89
C ARG A 36 -1.49 0.67 -2.25
N ASN A 37 -0.59 1.22 -3.05
CA ASN A 37 -0.27 0.67 -4.37
C ASN A 37 0.30 -0.76 -4.28
N ALA A 38 1.32 -0.96 -3.45
CA ALA A 38 1.91 -2.28 -3.22
C ALA A 38 0.87 -3.27 -2.69
N ARG A 39 -0.01 -2.82 -1.78
CA ARG A 39 -1.10 -3.63 -1.25
C ARG A 39 -2.03 -4.13 -2.32
N LEU A 40 -2.51 -3.24 -3.19
CA LEU A 40 -3.40 -3.60 -4.29
C LEU A 40 -2.77 -4.67 -5.18
N ILE A 41 -1.47 -4.58 -5.45
CA ILE A 41 -0.75 -5.55 -6.28
C ILE A 41 -0.79 -6.94 -5.66
N TRP A 42 -0.31 -7.12 -4.43
CA TRP A 42 -0.22 -8.46 -3.86
C TRP A 42 -1.60 -9.04 -3.49
N THR A 43 -2.55 -8.21 -3.08
CA THR A 43 -3.93 -8.68 -2.81
C THR A 43 -4.66 -9.05 -4.10
N GLY A 44 -4.47 -8.29 -5.18
CA GLY A 44 -5.06 -8.60 -6.49
C GLY A 44 -4.54 -9.91 -7.05
N VAL A 45 -3.25 -10.22 -6.86
CA VAL A 45 -2.66 -11.51 -7.21
C VAL A 45 -3.27 -12.66 -6.40
N LEU A 46 -3.41 -12.51 -5.07
CA LEU A 46 -4.03 -13.53 -4.23
C LEU A 46 -5.50 -13.78 -4.58
N GLU A 47 -6.24 -12.73 -4.93
CA GLU A 47 -7.63 -12.83 -5.38
C GLU A 47 -7.73 -13.67 -6.66
N HIS A 48 -6.90 -13.39 -7.66
CA HIS A 48 -6.88 -14.15 -8.91
C HIS A 48 -6.39 -15.59 -8.73
N ALA A 49 -5.45 -15.80 -7.81
CA ALA A 49 -5.00 -17.13 -7.39
C ALA A 49 -6.10 -17.92 -6.66
N GLY A 50 -7.19 -17.29 -6.24
CA GLY A 50 -8.26 -17.91 -5.45
C GLY A 50 -7.88 -18.20 -4.00
N LEU A 51 -6.86 -17.50 -3.50
CA LEU A 51 -6.32 -17.67 -2.15
C LEU A 51 -6.90 -16.64 -1.16
N LEU A 52 -7.50 -15.57 -1.66
CA LEU A 52 -8.16 -14.56 -0.85
C LEU A 52 -9.61 -14.98 -0.55
N ALA A 53 -10.00 -14.98 0.73
CA ALA A 53 -11.40 -15.16 1.10
C ALA A 53 -12.26 -13.97 0.62
N PRO A 54 -13.59 -14.12 0.42
CA PRO A 54 -14.47 -13.03 -0.02
C PRO A 54 -14.45 -11.78 0.87
N ASP A 55 -14.11 -11.95 2.16
CA ASP A 55 -13.94 -10.87 3.16
C ASP A 55 -12.47 -10.45 3.34
N GLY A 56 -11.54 -11.02 2.58
CA GLY A 56 -10.08 -10.89 2.74
C GLY A 56 -9.52 -9.50 2.46
N ALA A 57 -10.32 -8.61 1.85
CA ALA A 57 -9.96 -7.21 1.62
C ALA A 57 -10.23 -6.29 2.83
N ARG A 58 -10.78 -6.79 3.95
CA ARG A 58 -10.93 -5.98 5.17
C ARG A 58 -9.56 -5.63 5.75
N PRO A 59 -9.37 -4.44 6.36
CA PRO A 59 -8.07 -4.03 6.91
C PRO A 59 -7.49 -5.06 7.91
N GLU A 60 -8.37 -5.74 8.65
CA GLU A 60 -8.04 -6.71 9.70
C GLU A 60 -7.60 -8.06 9.13
N SER A 61 -7.94 -8.35 7.87
CA SER A 61 -7.55 -9.57 7.16
C SER A 61 -6.30 -9.38 6.29
N VAL A 62 -5.88 -8.14 6.01
CA VAL A 62 -4.67 -7.85 5.21
C VAL A 62 -3.44 -8.48 5.87
N ASP A 63 -3.19 -8.21 7.16
CA ASP A 63 -2.04 -8.78 7.88
C ASP A 63 -2.12 -10.32 7.96
N ALA A 64 -3.33 -10.88 8.02
CA ALA A 64 -3.57 -12.31 8.06
C ALA A 64 -3.30 -13.01 6.71
N ASN A 65 -3.36 -12.27 5.59
CA ASN A 65 -3.15 -12.80 4.25
C ASN A 65 -1.69 -12.73 3.78
N GLY A 66 -0.86 -11.85 4.36
CA GLY A 66 0.57 -11.75 4.02
C GLY A 66 1.34 -13.09 4.07
N PRO A 67 1.10 -14.00 5.04
CA PRO A 67 1.70 -15.34 5.02
C PRO A 67 1.40 -16.17 3.76
N LEU A 68 0.24 -15.97 3.12
CA LEU A 68 -0.13 -16.68 1.90
C LEU A 68 0.74 -16.28 0.71
N VAL A 69 1.18 -15.01 0.66
CA VAL A 69 2.12 -14.53 -0.38
C VAL A 69 3.52 -15.11 -0.16
N ARG A 70 3.91 -15.30 1.10
CA ARG A 70 5.20 -15.86 1.49
C ARG A 70 5.28 -17.39 1.37
N ASP A 71 4.14 -18.07 1.26
CA ASP A 71 4.10 -19.49 0.90
C ASP A 71 4.40 -19.65 -0.59
N THR A 72 5.68 -19.53 -0.96
CA THR A 72 6.12 -19.61 -2.37
C THR A 72 5.59 -20.86 -3.07
N PRO A 73 5.72 -22.09 -2.52
CA PRO A 73 5.19 -23.28 -3.19
C PRO A 73 3.67 -23.23 -3.40
N GLY A 74 2.91 -22.80 -2.39
CA GLY A 74 1.45 -22.70 -2.47
C GLY A 74 1.00 -21.65 -3.50
N LEU A 75 1.59 -20.47 -3.46
CA LEU A 75 1.29 -19.38 -4.39
C LEU A 75 1.67 -19.75 -5.83
N THR A 76 2.85 -20.32 -6.05
CA THR A 76 3.29 -20.79 -7.38
C THR A 76 2.34 -21.85 -7.92
N ALA A 77 1.93 -22.82 -7.10
CA ALA A 77 0.99 -23.86 -7.53
C ALA A 77 -0.38 -23.27 -7.92
N ALA A 78 -0.90 -22.32 -7.14
CA ALA A 78 -2.17 -21.65 -7.44
C ALA A 78 -2.09 -20.82 -8.73
N LEU A 79 -1.00 -20.07 -8.94
CA LEU A 79 -0.80 -19.26 -10.13
C LEU A 79 -0.57 -20.11 -11.39
N ARG A 80 0.08 -21.27 -11.28
CA ARG A 80 0.17 -22.21 -12.42
C ARG A 80 -1.21 -22.69 -12.88
N GLN A 81 -2.15 -22.87 -11.96
CA GLN A 81 -3.54 -23.18 -12.34
C GLN A 81 -4.25 -22.01 -13.03
N VAL A 82 -3.92 -20.76 -12.65
CA VAL A 82 -4.43 -19.57 -13.35
C VAL A 82 -3.90 -19.50 -14.77
N VAL A 83 -2.60 -19.71 -14.97
CA VAL A 83 -1.95 -19.54 -16.28
C VAL A 83 -2.35 -20.62 -17.30
N VAL A 84 -2.79 -21.79 -16.85
CA VAL A 84 -3.27 -22.87 -17.74
C VAL A 84 -4.73 -22.67 -18.18
N ASP A 85 -5.50 -21.82 -17.50
CA ASP A 85 -6.88 -21.50 -17.83
C ASP A 85 -6.95 -20.14 -18.54
N ASP A 86 -7.22 -20.13 -19.85
CA ASP A 86 -7.25 -18.91 -20.67
C ASP A 86 -8.19 -17.82 -20.15
N VAL A 87 -9.32 -18.21 -19.52
CA VAL A 87 -10.27 -17.24 -18.98
C VAL A 87 -9.71 -16.60 -17.72
N ARG A 88 -9.13 -17.39 -16.82
CA ARG A 88 -8.50 -16.88 -15.60
C ARG A 88 -7.23 -16.09 -15.90
N LEU A 89 -6.44 -16.53 -16.87
CA LEU A 89 -5.26 -15.83 -17.35
C LEU A 89 -5.62 -14.45 -17.92
N ARG A 90 -6.70 -14.36 -18.72
CA ARG A 90 -7.18 -13.06 -19.22
C ARG A 90 -7.61 -12.13 -18.08
N GLY A 91 -8.31 -12.65 -17.08
CA GLY A 91 -8.65 -11.87 -15.88
C GLY A 91 -7.41 -11.33 -15.16
N LEU A 92 -6.42 -12.20 -14.92
CA LEU A 92 -5.14 -11.79 -14.32
C LEU A 92 -4.40 -10.74 -15.16
N HIS A 93 -4.40 -10.89 -16.49
CA HIS A 93 -3.79 -9.93 -17.41
C HIS A 93 -4.49 -8.56 -17.36
N GLU A 94 -5.81 -8.53 -17.36
CA GLU A 94 -6.58 -7.29 -17.20
C GLU A 94 -6.26 -6.60 -15.86
N GLU A 95 -6.18 -7.36 -14.77
CA GLU A 95 -5.81 -6.83 -13.45
C GLU A 95 -4.38 -6.26 -13.44
N ILE A 96 -3.40 -7.00 -13.99
CA ILE A 96 -2.01 -6.52 -14.11
C ILE A 96 -1.95 -5.19 -14.88
N ALA A 97 -2.76 -5.03 -15.92
CA ALA A 97 -2.80 -3.79 -16.69
C ALA A 97 -3.37 -2.61 -15.89
N VAL A 98 -4.41 -2.85 -15.08
CA VAL A 98 -4.99 -1.87 -14.17
C VAL A 98 -3.97 -1.46 -13.11
N LEU A 99 -3.30 -2.44 -12.49
CA LEU A 99 -2.30 -2.21 -11.45
C LEU A 99 -1.05 -1.49 -11.97
N ALA A 100 -0.58 -1.81 -13.18
CA ALA A 100 0.52 -1.12 -13.83
C ALA A 100 0.16 0.35 -14.11
N ALA A 101 -1.03 0.62 -14.64
CA ALA A 101 -1.49 1.98 -14.88
C ALA A 101 -1.65 2.78 -13.56
N HIS A 102 -2.14 2.14 -12.51
CA HIS A 102 -2.26 2.75 -11.19
C HIS A 102 -0.88 3.09 -10.58
N SER A 103 0.09 2.17 -10.72
CA SER A 103 1.46 2.38 -10.25
C SER A 103 2.13 3.58 -10.94
N ASP A 104 2.01 3.67 -12.26
CA ASP A 104 2.51 4.80 -13.05
C ASP A 104 1.87 6.12 -12.61
N GLU A 105 0.57 6.13 -12.33
CA GLU A 105 -0.14 7.32 -11.86
C GLU A 105 0.36 7.77 -10.48
N VAL A 106 0.51 6.85 -9.53
CA VAL A 106 0.99 7.14 -8.18
C VAL A 106 2.42 7.69 -8.23
N LEU A 107 3.31 7.04 -8.97
CA LEU A 107 4.70 7.49 -9.10
C LEU A 107 4.79 8.84 -9.83
N GLY A 108 4.04 9.03 -10.92
CA GLY A 108 4.02 10.28 -11.66
C GLY A 108 3.50 11.45 -10.83
N ARG A 109 2.46 11.23 -10.01
CA ARG A 109 1.88 12.25 -9.12
C ARG A 109 2.88 12.72 -8.05
N TRP A 110 3.70 11.82 -7.53
CA TRP A 110 4.59 12.10 -6.39
C TRP A 110 6.07 12.25 -6.75
N ALA A 111 6.46 12.08 -8.02
CA ALA A 111 7.85 12.12 -8.48
C ALA A 111 8.64 13.33 -7.95
N ALA A 112 8.08 14.54 -8.05
CA ALA A 112 8.74 15.75 -7.56
C ALA A 112 9.00 15.74 -6.05
N VAL A 113 8.12 15.11 -5.27
CA VAL A 113 8.28 14.98 -3.81
C VAL A 113 9.33 13.91 -3.48
N MET A 114 9.30 12.79 -4.19
CA MET A 114 10.22 11.67 -4.01
C MET A 114 11.67 12.05 -4.35
N LEU A 115 11.88 12.86 -5.40
CA LEU A 115 13.20 13.37 -5.79
C LEU A 115 13.86 14.32 -4.76
N ASN A 116 13.08 14.82 -3.79
CA ASN A 116 13.58 15.70 -2.73
C ASN A 116 13.67 14.98 -1.37
N ALA A 117 13.51 13.65 -1.35
CA ALA A 117 13.39 12.85 -0.14
C ALA A 117 14.60 11.94 0.10
N ASP A 118 15.80 12.52 0.20
CA ASP A 118 17.07 11.77 0.38
C ASP A 118 17.01 10.73 1.50
N ALA A 119 16.33 11.05 2.61
CA ALA A 119 16.20 10.15 3.76
C ALA A 119 15.38 8.87 3.48
N TYR A 120 14.64 8.84 2.36
CA TYR A 120 13.74 7.75 1.97
C TYR A 120 14.00 7.25 0.55
N ALA A 121 15.12 7.66 -0.07
CA ALA A 121 15.45 7.33 -1.45
C ALA A 121 15.43 5.82 -1.71
N GLU A 122 16.02 5.02 -0.81
CA GLU A 122 16.05 3.56 -0.94
C GLU A 122 14.64 2.94 -1.00
N VAL A 123 13.72 3.39 -0.13
CA VAL A 123 12.35 2.87 -0.14
C VAL A 123 11.62 3.29 -1.41
N VAL A 124 11.82 4.53 -1.85
CA VAL A 124 11.27 5.02 -3.13
C VAL A 124 11.80 4.18 -4.29
N ASP A 125 13.10 3.92 -4.35
CA ASP A 125 13.73 3.17 -5.43
C ASP A 125 13.15 1.76 -5.53
N ARG A 126 12.90 1.10 -4.40
CA ARG A 126 12.25 -0.22 -4.38
C ARG A 126 10.79 -0.19 -4.86
N HIS A 127 10.04 0.90 -4.61
CA HIS A 127 8.70 1.07 -5.20
C HIS A 127 8.74 1.38 -6.70
N VAL A 128 9.78 2.08 -7.16
CA VAL A 128 10.02 2.28 -8.60
C VAL A 128 10.38 0.96 -9.28
N GLU A 129 11.16 0.10 -8.62
CA GLU A 129 11.45 -1.26 -9.08
C GLU A 129 10.17 -2.09 -9.19
N LEU A 130 9.32 -2.10 -8.16
CA LEU A 130 8.03 -2.80 -8.20
C LEU A 130 7.15 -2.33 -9.37
N ALA A 131 7.03 -1.01 -9.56
CA ALA A 131 6.26 -0.44 -10.67
C ALA A 131 6.86 -0.78 -12.04
N SER A 132 8.18 -0.80 -12.13
CA SER A 132 8.91 -1.18 -13.34
C SER A 132 8.68 -2.67 -13.66
N ASP A 133 8.73 -3.55 -12.67
CA ASP A 133 8.52 -4.98 -12.84
C ASP A 133 7.09 -5.30 -13.30
N ILE A 134 6.08 -4.66 -12.71
CA ILE A 134 4.69 -4.86 -13.13
C ILE A 134 4.42 -4.25 -14.52
N GLY A 135 5.01 -3.09 -14.83
CA GLY A 135 4.92 -2.49 -16.16
C GLY A 135 5.61 -3.33 -17.24
N TRP A 136 6.77 -3.91 -16.90
CA TRP A 136 7.50 -4.85 -17.75
C TRP A 136 6.67 -6.10 -18.04
N LEU A 137 6.10 -6.70 -16.98
CA LEU A 137 5.21 -7.85 -17.10
C LEU A 137 3.99 -7.55 -17.97
N ASN A 138 3.32 -6.41 -17.74
CA ASN A 138 2.19 -5.99 -18.57
C ASN A 138 2.59 -5.85 -20.05
N GLY A 139 3.77 -5.30 -20.34
CA GLY A 139 4.27 -5.19 -21.71
C GLY A 139 4.48 -6.54 -22.40
N LEU A 140 4.97 -7.55 -21.68
CA LEU A 140 5.13 -8.91 -22.20
C LEU A 140 3.79 -9.61 -22.45
N LEU A 141 2.82 -9.41 -21.54
CA LEU A 141 1.47 -9.95 -21.69
C LEU A 141 0.72 -9.29 -22.84
N ASP A 142 0.76 -7.95 -22.95
CA ASP A 142 0.13 -7.21 -24.06
C ASP A 142 0.74 -7.54 -25.43
N ASN A 143 1.98 -8.05 -25.47
CA ASN A 143 2.57 -8.54 -26.73
C ASN A 143 2.09 -9.95 -27.08
N SER A 144 1.88 -10.78 -26.06
CA SER A 144 1.46 -12.18 -26.23
C SER A 144 -0.04 -12.31 -26.52
N ASP A 145 -0.86 -11.50 -25.85
CA ASP A 145 -2.31 -11.35 -26.10
C ASP A 145 -2.64 -9.86 -26.34
N PRO A 146 -2.55 -9.38 -27.60
CA PRO A 146 -2.69 -7.96 -27.90
C PRO A 146 -4.08 -7.41 -27.57
N PRO A 147 -4.17 -6.33 -26.78
CA PRO A 147 -5.45 -5.73 -26.44
C PRO A 147 -6.11 -5.09 -27.66
N ASP A 148 -7.44 -4.96 -27.61
CA ASP A 148 -8.23 -4.30 -28.66
C ASP A 148 -7.92 -2.80 -28.78
N ASP A 149 -7.46 -2.17 -27.71
CA ASP A 149 -7.06 -0.76 -27.72
C ASP A 149 -5.75 -0.54 -28.50
N SER A 150 -5.87 0.18 -29.63
CA SER A 150 -4.74 0.60 -30.47
C SER A 150 -3.64 1.39 -29.74
N ARG A 151 -3.95 2.12 -28.66
CA ARG A 151 -2.93 2.85 -27.86
C ARG A 151 -2.14 1.89 -27.00
N ARG A 152 -2.82 0.97 -26.30
CA ARG A 152 -2.18 -0.07 -25.48
C ARG A 152 -1.33 -1.01 -26.33
N ARG A 153 -1.83 -1.41 -27.50
CA ARG A 153 -1.07 -2.21 -28.48
C ARG A 153 0.23 -1.55 -28.94
N ARG A 154 0.19 -0.25 -29.26
CA ARG A 154 1.42 0.50 -29.62
C ARG A 154 2.41 0.58 -28.47
N ARG A 155 1.94 0.78 -27.24
CA ARG A 155 2.80 0.80 -26.04
C ARG A 155 3.50 -0.54 -25.84
N ALA A 156 2.77 -1.65 -25.98
CA ALA A 156 3.33 -2.99 -25.88
C ALA A 156 4.42 -3.25 -26.94
N GLN A 157 4.16 -2.89 -28.19
CA GLN A 157 5.15 -3.02 -29.29
C GLN A 157 6.41 -2.18 -29.06
N SER A 158 6.28 -1.05 -28.36
CA SER A 158 7.43 -0.22 -27.98
C SER A 158 8.11 -0.64 -26.67
N SER A 159 7.61 -1.67 -26.00
CA SER A 159 8.13 -2.09 -24.70
C SER A 159 9.55 -2.67 -24.85
N PRO A 160 10.54 -2.16 -24.09
CA PRO A 160 11.87 -2.78 -24.02
C PRO A 160 11.80 -4.24 -23.56
N ALA A 161 10.78 -4.60 -22.76
CA ALA A 161 10.57 -5.96 -22.28
C ALA A 161 10.47 -6.97 -23.42
N VAL A 162 9.68 -6.63 -24.45
CA VAL A 162 9.49 -7.47 -25.63
C VAL A 162 10.78 -7.58 -26.45
N GLN A 163 11.58 -6.51 -26.51
CA GLN A 163 12.84 -6.53 -27.25
C GLN A 163 13.92 -7.38 -26.56
N ILE A 164 13.90 -7.43 -25.22
CA ILE A 164 14.92 -8.10 -24.42
C ILE A 164 14.55 -9.56 -24.13
N GLU A 165 13.30 -9.83 -23.76
CA GLU A 165 12.83 -11.18 -23.37
C GLU A 165 11.99 -11.86 -24.47
N GLY A 166 11.48 -11.12 -25.47
CA GLY A 166 10.63 -11.65 -26.54
C GLY A 166 9.17 -11.87 -26.12
N GLY A 167 8.95 -12.71 -25.11
CA GLY A 167 7.62 -13.03 -24.59
C GLY A 167 7.69 -13.81 -23.28
N ILE A 168 6.53 -13.98 -22.63
CA ILE A 168 6.41 -14.72 -21.36
C ILE A 168 5.14 -15.58 -21.39
N ALA A 169 5.24 -16.83 -20.91
CA ALA A 169 4.11 -17.75 -20.87
C ALA A 169 4.34 -18.86 -19.83
N GLY A 170 3.26 -19.59 -19.51
CA GLY A 170 3.33 -20.82 -18.72
C GLY A 170 3.97 -20.64 -17.34
N GLU A 171 4.89 -21.54 -17.00
CA GLU A 171 5.53 -21.54 -15.68
C GLU A 171 6.35 -20.27 -15.40
N GLN A 172 7.03 -19.72 -16.42
CA GLN A 172 7.82 -18.50 -16.27
C GLN A 172 6.94 -17.29 -15.90
N LEU A 173 5.73 -17.23 -16.46
CA LEU A 173 4.75 -16.19 -16.10
C LEU A 173 4.31 -16.33 -14.64
N ALA A 174 3.95 -17.55 -14.23
CA ALA A 174 3.55 -17.81 -12.85
C ALA A 174 4.67 -17.42 -11.87
N ASP A 175 5.91 -17.83 -12.13
CA ASP A 175 7.06 -17.54 -11.29
C ASP A 175 7.34 -16.03 -11.21
N ARG A 176 7.20 -15.29 -12.32
CA ARG A 176 7.37 -13.82 -12.33
C ARG A 176 6.29 -13.12 -11.50
N VAL A 177 5.03 -13.54 -11.61
CA VAL A 177 3.92 -12.98 -10.82
C VAL A 177 4.13 -13.22 -9.32
N VAL A 178 4.64 -14.40 -8.94
CA VAL A 178 5.01 -14.71 -7.55
C VAL A 178 6.05 -13.72 -7.02
N VAL A 179 7.13 -13.51 -7.77
CA VAL A 179 8.22 -12.60 -7.35
C VAL A 179 7.71 -11.17 -7.17
N ILE A 180 6.89 -10.67 -8.10
CA ILE A 180 6.29 -9.33 -8.01
C ILE A 180 5.36 -9.22 -6.79
N ALA A 181 4.52 -10.23 -6.55
CA ALA A 181 3.62 -10.24 -5.40
C ALA A 181 4.38 -10.24 -4.07
N GLN A 182 5.47 -11.00 -3.98
CA GLN A 182 6.32 -11.05 -2.80
C GLN A 182 7.04 -9.73 -2.53
N LEU A 183 7.59 -9.11 -3.58
CA LEU A 183 8.17 -7.77 -3.48
C LEU A 183 7.12 -6.74 -3.01
N ALA A 184 5.90 -6.80 -3.57
CA ALA A 184 4.81 -5.92 -3.19
C ALA A 184 4.39 -6.11 -1.71
N GLU A 185 4.29 -7.35 -1.22
CA GLU A 185 3.97 -7.63 0.19
C GLU A 185 5.07 -7.11 1.13
N GLU A 186 6.34 -7.34 0.77
CA GLU A 186 7.47 -6.83 1.54
C GLU A 186 7.45 -5.31 1.63
N LEU A 187 7.20 -4.63 0.50
CA LEU A 187 7.17 -3.18 0.43
C LEU A 187 5.95 -2.58 1.14
N ASP A 188 4.77 -3.18 1.04
CA ASP A 188 3.60 -2.79 1.83
C ASP A 188 3.95 -2.76 3.33
N ARG A 189 4.40 -3.91 3.85
CA ARG A 189 4.70 -4.06 5.28
C ARG A 189 5.83 -3.13 5.73
N GLY A 190 6.95 -3.13 5.02
CA GLY A 190 8.14 -2.35 5.39
C GLY A 190 7.91 -0.84 5.28
N THR A 191 7.23 -0.39 4.23
CA THR A 191 6.93 1.03 4.02
C THR A 191 5.88 1.52 5.02
N LEU A 192 4.89 0.70 5.36
CA LEU A 192 3.91 1.05 6.39
C LEU A 192 4.57 1.24 7.74
N GLU A 193 5.46 0.32 8.13
CA GLU A 193 6.20 0.43 9.38
C GLU A 193 7.02 1.73 9.43
N LEU A 194 7.69 2.08 8.33
CA LEU A 194 8.43 3.33 8.23
C LEU A 194 7.50 4.56 8.29
N ALA A 195 6.40 4.55 7.55
CA ALA A 195 5.44 5.65 7.50
C ALA A 195 4.87 5.97 8.89
N LEU A 196 4.56 4.95 9.69
CA LEU A 196 4.03 5.09 11.04
C LEU A 196 5.06 5.67 12.03
N ARG A 197 6.36 5.57 11.73
CA ARG A 197 7.44 6.19 12.53
C ARG A 197 7.64 7.67 12.22
N ILE A 198 7.30 8.15 11.01
CA ILE A 198 7.49 9.55 10.59
C ILE A 198 6.56 10.49 11.37
N VAL A 199 5.27 10.19 11.38
CA VAL A 199 4.27 10.92 12.19
C VAL A 199 3.48 9.90 13.01
N PRO A 200 3.63 9.90 14.36
CA PRO A 200 2.97 8.92 15.21
C PRO A 200 1.45 8.98 15.10
N VAL A 201 0.78 7.83 15.19
CA VAL A 201 -0.70 7.73 15.12
C VAL A 201 -1.40 8.60 16.18
N ALA A 202 -0.79 8.76 17.36
CA ALA A 202 -1.31 9.63 18.41
C ALA A 202 -1.46 11.10 17.95
N TRP A 203 -0.57 11.58 17.08
CA TRP A 203 -0.65 12.91 16.50
C TRP A 203 -1.90 13.08 15.64
N TRP A 204 -2.18 12.09 14.78
CA TRP A 204 -3.41 12.06 13.97
C TRP A 204 -4.66 11.97 14.83
N ARG A 205 -4.65 11.12 15.87
CA ARG A 205 -5.80 10.95 16.78
C ARG A 205 -6.16 12.23 17.52
N ALA A 206 -5.15 12.98 17.98
CA ALA A 206 -5.32 14.28 18.60
C ALA A 206 -5.88 15.32 17.61
N ARG A 207 -5.42 15.29 16.35
CA ARG A 207 -5.87 16.23 15.31
C ARG A 207 -7.29 15.95 14.80
N LEU A 208 -7.70 14.69 14.79
CA LEU A 208 -9.02 14.24 14.31
C LEU A 208 -10.08 14.20 15.44
N GLY A 209 -9.76 14.59 16.67
CA GLY A 209 -10.70 14.61 17.81
C GLY A 209 -11.12 13.23 18.34
N THR A 210 -10.40 12.18 17.95
CA THR A 210 -10.73 10.78 18.34
C THR A 210 -10.25 10.43 19.75
N ALA A 211 -9.23 11.12 20.26
CA ALA A 211 -8.73 10.93 21.63
C ALA A 211 -9.77 11.34 22.69
N ASP A 212 -10.36 12.52 22.54
CA ASP A 212 -11.40 13.05 23.43
C ASP A 212 -12.68 12.20 23.39
N SER A 213 -12.97 11.59 22.24
CA SER A 213 -14.14 10.74 22.04
C SER A 213 -14.03 9.40 22.80
N GLN A 214 -12.84 8.81 22.87
CA GLN A 214 -12.60 7.58 23.63
C GLN A 214 -12.56 7.83 25.15
N GLU A 215 -12.05 8.98 25.58
CA GLU A 215 -12.03 9.37 26.99
C GLU A 215 -13.44 9.73 27.50
N ALA A 216 -14.25 10.41 26.68
CA ALA A 216 -15.67 10.66 26.95
C ALA A 216 -16.54 9.38 26.93
N ALA A 217 -16.15 8.36 26.14
CA ALA A 217 -16.81 7.06 26.15
C ALA A 217 -16.46 6.24 27.40
N ARG A 218 -15.19 6.25 27.83
CA ARG A 218 -14.74 5.61 29.08
C ARG A 218 -15.32 6.29 30.32
N GLY A 219 -15.42 7.62 30.33
CA GLY A 219 -16.08 8.38 31.41
C GLY A 219 -17.56 8.03 31.56
N ARG A 220 -18.29 7.82 30.45
CA ARG A 220 -19.70 7.39 30.46
C ARG A 220 -19.88 5.94 30.91
N ALA A 221 -19.01 5.03 30.50
CA ALA A 221 -19.04 3.63 30.97
C ALA A 221 -18.77 3.52 32.48
N SER A 222 -17.87 4.36 33.01
CA SER A 222 -17.55 4.41 34.44
C SER A 222 -18.67 5.01 35.28
N ALA A 223 -19.38 6.01 34.75
CA ALA A 223 -20.54 6.63 35.41
C ALA A 223 -21.79 5.73 35.40
N GLY A 224 -21.95 4.86 34.39
CA GLY A 224 -23.06 3.90 34.30
C GLY A 224 -22.96 2.75 35.31
N VAL A 225 -21.75 2.39 35.75
CA VAL A 225 -21.52 1.29 36.72
C VAL A 225 -21.75 1.74 38.17
N GLN A 226 -21.63 3.03 38.49
CA GLN A 226 -21.88 3.53 39.85
C GLN A 226 -23.35 3.81 40.17
N SER A 227 -24.26 3.81 39.18
CA SER A 227 -25.69 4.10 39.39
C SER A 227 -26.56 2.87 39.65
N SER A 228 -26.00 1.66 39.64
CA SER A 228 -26.73 0.39 39.85
C SER A 228 -26.31 -0.31 41.15
N ALA A 229 -26.48 0.36 42.30
CA ALA A 229 -26.35 -0.28 43.61
C ALA A 229 -27.28 0.33 44.66
N THR A 230 -28.59 0.38 44.38
CA THR A 230 -29.61 0.51 45.43
C THR A 230 -30.80 -0.41 45.10
N PHE A 231 -30.69 -1.68 45.49
CA PHE A 231 -31.85 -2.58 45.58
C PHE A 231 -32.42 -2.48 47.01
N PRO A 232 -33.72 -2.18 47.19
CA PRO A 232 -34.36 -2.29 48.49
C PRO A 232 -34.73 -3.75 48.82
N LYS A 233 -34.60 -4.10 50.11
CA LYS A 233 -34.95 -5.40 50.71
C LYS A 233 -36.47 -5.66 50.66
N PRO A 234 -36.91 -6.94 50.66
CA PRO A 234 -38.32 -7.29 50.77
C PRO A 234 -38.77 -7.35 52.26
N PHE A 235 -39.95 -6.79 52.54
CA PHE A 235 -40.83 -7.16 53.66
C PHE A 235 -42.06 -7.81 53.00
N ALA A 236 -42.42 -9.07 53.27
CA ALA A 236 -43.10 -9.59 54.46
C ALA A 236 -44.43 -8.87 54.72
N GLU A 237 -45.53 -9.63 54.63
CA GLU A 237 -46.91 -9.13 54.64
C GLU A 237 -47.86 -9.97 53.79
#